data_AF-A0A1K2B5S4-F1
#
_entry.id   AF-A0A1K2B5S4-F1
#
_cell.length_a   1.000
_cell.length_b   1.000
_cell.length_c   1.000
_cell.angle_alpha   90.00
_cell.angle_beta   90.00
_cell.angle_gamma   90.00
#
_symmetry.space_group_name_H-M   'P 1'
#
loop_
_entity.id
_entity.type
_entity.pdbx_description
1 polymer ?
#
loop_
_entity_poly.entity_id
_entity_poly.type
_entity_poly.pdbx_seq_one_letter_code
_entity_poly.pdbx_strand_id
1 'polypeptide(L)' 'MKTDIHPEYPVVAVTCSCGNKFETRSTYGKALAIDVCNECHPFYTGKQKTLDTGGRVQKFADRFGAFGATKKA' A
#
# COMPACT_ATOMS: atom_id res chain seq x y z
N MET A 1 16.02 14.68 28.76
CA MET A 1 17.39 14.27 28.39
C MET A 1 18.27 14.46 29.61
N LYS A 2 18.67 13.37 30.26
CA LYS A 2 19.73 13.40 31.27
C LYS A 2 21.04 13.12 30.52
N THR A 3 22.08 13.88 30.83
CA THR A 3 23.43 13.65 30.29
C THR A 3 23.85 12.20 30.58
N ASP A 4 24.44 11.54 29.59
CA ASP A 4 25.12 10.24 29.67
C ASP A 4 24.28 8.94 29.71
N ILE A 5 22.95 8.99 29.77
CA ILE A 5 22.12 7.75 29.77
C ILE A 5 21.26 7.56 28.52
N HIS A 6 21.35 8.46 27.54
CA HIS A 6 20.50 8.42 26.34
C HIS A 6 21.33 8.06 25.11
N PRO A 7 20.82 7.17 24.24
CA PRO A 7 21.47 6.80 23.00
C PRO A 7 21.51 7.98 22.02
N GLU A 8 22.49 7.96 21.13
CA GLU A 8 22.66 8.98 20.09
C GLU A 8 21.42 9.06 19.21
N TYR A 9 20.95 10.28 18.92
CA TYR A 9 19.69 10.53 18.20
C TYR A 9 19.93 11.35 16.92
N PRO A 10 20.58 10.75 15.91
CA PRO A 10 20.86 11.40 14.63
C PRO A 10 19.62 11.53 13.73
N VAL A 11 19.73 12.44 12.76
CA VAL A 11 18.77 12.58 11.65
C VAL A 11 19.03 11.46 10.64
N VAL A 12 17.96 10.78 10.24
CA VAL A 12 17.97 9.65 9.31
C VAL A 12 17.05 9.95 8.12
N ALA A 13 17.58 9.75 6.91
CA ALA A 13 16.80 9.76 5.69
C ALA A 13 16.13 8.40 5.48
N VAL A 14 14.81 8.40 5.42
CA VAL A 14 14.01 7.20 5.16
C VAL A 14 13.56 7.22 3.71
N THR A 15 13.84 6.15 2.97
CA THR A 15 13.43 5.97 1.57
C THR A 15 12.44 4.83 1.48
N CYS A 16 11.25 5.09 0.95
CA CYS A 16 10.26 4.05 0.72
C CYS A 16 10.29 3.53 -0.72
N SER A 17 9.94 2.26 -0.92
CA SER A 17 9.73 1.61 -2.23
C SER A 17 8.73 2.36 -3.12
N CYS A 18 7.87 3.18 -2.52
CA CYS A 18 6.92 4.07 -3.18
C CYS A 18 7.55 5.33 -3.81
N GLY A 19 8.85 5.57 -3.58
CA GLY A 19 9.58 6.76 -4.04
C GLY A 19 9.61 7.90 -3.00
N ASN A 20 8.81 7.82 -1.94
CA ASN A 20 8.81 8.84 -0.89
C ASN A 20 10.08 8.83 -0.06
N LYS A 21 10.59 10.03 0.20
CA LYS A 21 11.73 10.27 1.07
C LYS A 21 11.32 11.24 2.16
N PHE A 22 11.51 10.87 3.41
CA PHE A 22 11.23 11.76 4.54
C PHE A 22 12.33 11.67 5.59
N GLU A 23 12.59 12.79 6.26
CA GLU A 23 13.62 12.89 7.29
C GLU A 23 12.98 12.65 8.66
N THR A 24 13.52 11.68 9.40
CA THR A 24 13.11 11.40 10.78
C THR A 24 14.33 11.23 11.67
N ARG A 25 14.18 11.50 12.96
CA ARG A 25 15.26 11.25 13.92
C ARG A 25 15.10 9.84 14.48
N SER A 26 16.18 9.07 14.48
CA SER A 26 16.19 7.67 14.93
C SER A 26 17.55 7.34 15.52
N THR A 27 17.57 6.42 16.48
CA THR A 27 18.80 5.91 17.10
C THR A 27 19.62 5.00 16.19
N TYR A 28 19.09 4.64 15.01
CA TYR A 28 19.75 3.73 14.08
C TYR A 28 20.87 4.39 13.25
N GLY A 29 20.81 5.72 13.08
CA GLY A 29 21.88 6.52 12.46
C GLY A 29 22.26 6.20 11.01
N LYS A 30 21.49 5.36 10.31
CA LYS A 30 21.74 4.94 8.92
C LYS A 30 20.50 5.15 8.07
N ALA A 31 20.68 5.36 6.77
CA ALA A 31 19.60 5.45 5.81
C ALA A 31 18.70 4.20 5.89
N LEU A 32 17.39 4.42 6.04
CA LEU A 32 16.43 3.34 6.28
C LEU A 32 15.58 3.12 5.02
N ALA A 33 15.62 1.92 4.46
CA ALA A 33 14.72 1.51 3.39
C ALA A 33 13.45 0.88 3.98
N ILE A 34 12.26 1.37 3.60
CA ILE A 34 10.97 0.89 4.11
C ILE A 34 10.06 0.45 2.95
N ASP A 35 9.33 -0.66 3.11
CA ASP A 35 8.39 -1.14 2.09
C ASP A 35 7.01 -0.47 2.12
N VAL A 36 6.58 0.05 3.27
CA VAL A 36 5.26 0.68 3.42
C VAL A 36 5.37 2.08 4.03
N CYS A 37 5.02 3.09 3.23
CA CYS A 37 4.87 4.50 3.64
C CYS A 37 3.41 4.83 3.97
N ASN A 38 3.16 5.97 4.62
CA ASN A 38 1.82 6.55 4.80
C ASN A 38 1.04 6.66 3.48
N GLU A 39 1.71 6.89 2.36
CA GLU A 39 1.05 6.98 1.05
C GLU A 39 0.80 5.62 0.38
N CYS A 40 1.38 4.54 0.90
CA CYS A 40 1.19 3.18 0.37
C CYS A 40 0.36 2.28 1.26
N HIS A 41 0.18 2.63 2.53
CA HIS A 41 -0.61 1.78 3.41
C HIS A 41 -2.08 1.79 2.94
N PRO A 42 -2.69 0.61 2.69
CA PRO A 42 -4.07 0.49 2.16
C PRO A 42 -5.12 1.24 2.98
N PHE A 43 -4.84 1.46 4.26
CA PHE A 43 -5.66 2.29 5.15
C PHE A 43 -5.74 3.76 4.71
N TYR A 44 -4.61 4.37 4.31
CA TYR A 44 -4.55 5.77 3.92
C TYR A 44 -4.98 6.01 2.47
N THR A 45 -4.76 5.04 1.58
CA THR A 45 -5.17 5.15 0.18
C THR A 45 -6.64 4.81 -0.04
N GLY A 46 -7.33 4.25 0.97
CA GLY A 46 -8.77 3.91 0.93
C GLY A 46 -9.14 2.84 -0.10
N LYS A 47 -8.16 2.36 -0.87
CA LYS A 47 -8.33 1.29 -1.85
C LYS A 47 -8.06 -0.01 -1.11
N GLN A 48 -9.13 -0.63 -0.62
CA GLN A 48 -9.12 -2.06 -0.39
C GLN A 48 -8.68 -2.68 -1.73
N LYS A 49 -7.54 -3.38 -1.77
CA LYS A 49 -7.26 -4.30 -2.88
C LYS A 49 -8.47 -5.23 -2.89
N THR A 50 -9.41 -5.00 -3.79
CA THR A 50 -10.55 -5.89 -3.99
C THR A 50 -9.93 -7.22 -4.33
N LEU A 51 -9.92 -8.14 -3.36
CA LEU A 51 -9.65 -9.55 -3.58
C LEU A 51 -10.75 -9.98 -4.54
N ASP A 52 -10.34 -10.03 -5.80
CA ASP A 52 -11.16 -10.10 -6.99
C ASP A 52 -12.28 -11.15 -6.86
N THR A 53 -13.46 -10.71 -6.42
CA THR A 53 -14.70 -11.47 -6.53
C THR A 53 -15.21 -11.48 -7.98
N GLY A 54 -14.45 -10.91 -8.92
CA GLY A 54 -14.77 -10.88 -10.35
C GLY A 54 -14.77 -12.25 -10.99
N GLY A 55 -13.97 -13.21 -10.50
CA GLY A 55 -13.85 -14.52 -11.15
C GLY A 55 -15.16 -15.33 -11.23
N ARG A 56 -16.05 -15.24 -10.22
CA ARG A 56 -17.34 -15.95 -10.26
C ARG A 56 -18.40 -15.18 -11.06
N VAL A 57 -18.41 -13.86 -10.95
CA VAL A 57 -19.36 -13.00 -11.65
C VAL A 57 -19.07 -12.97 -13.16
N GLN A 58 -17.80 -12.86 -13.56
CA GLN A 58 -17.38 -12.98 -14.95
C GLN A 58 -17.66 -14.37 -15.52
N LYS A 59 -17.34 -15.46 -14.80
CA LYS A 59 -17.71 -16.82 -15.26
C LYS A 59 -19.21 -17.02 -15.43
N PHE A 60 -20.04 -16.37 -14.61
CA PHE A 60 -21.49 -16.39 -14.76
C PHE A 60 -21.92 -15.55 -15.97
N ALA A 61 -21.39 -14.33 -16.12
CA ALA A 61 -21.66 -13.46 -17.26
C ALA A 61 -21.24 -14.09 -18.60
N ASP A 62 -20.08 -14.75 -18.67
CA ASP A 62 -19.59 -15.44 -19.86
C ASP A 62 -20.45 -16.64 -20.23
N ARG A 63 -21.02 -17.35 -19.24
CA ARG A 63 -21.87 -18.53 -19.46
C ARG A 63 -23.32 -18.19 -19.79
N PHE A 64 -23.87 -17.14 -19.19
CA PHE A 64 -25.31 -16.85 -19.25
C PHE A 64 -25.64 -15.53 -19.95
N GLY A 65 -24.66 -14.65 -20.22
CA GLY A 65 -24.88 -13.36 -20.89
C GLY A 65 -25.40 -13.49 -22.32
N ALA A 66 -25.08 -14.58 -23.02
CA ALA A 66 -25.56 -14.85 -24.38
C ALA A 66 -26.98 -15.46 -24.43
N PHE A 67 -27.49 -16.03 -23.33
CA PHE A 67 -28.79 -16.70 -23.29
C PHE A 67 -29.98 -15.73 -23.10
N GLY A 68 -29.72 -14.47 -22.72
CA GLY A 68 -30.76 -13.43 -22.52
C GLY A 68 -30.89 -12.41 -23.65
N ALA A 69 -30.02 -12.43 -24.65
CA ALA A 69 -30.08 -11.50 -25.78
C ALA A 69 -31.00 -12.04 -26.89
N THR A 70 -32.29 -12.13 -26.60
CA THR A 70 -33.30 -12.18 -27.67
C THR A 70 -33.19 -10.89 -28.47
N LYS A 71 -32.56 -11.05 -29.63
CA LYS A 71 -32.51 -10.13 -30.76
C LYS A 71 -33.85 -9.38 -30.88
N LYS A 72 -33.90 -8.11 -30.48
CA LYS A 72 -34.98 -7.21 -30.92
C LYS A 72 -34.84 -7.11 -32.44
N ALA A 73 -35.88 -7.57 -33.13
CA ALA A 73 -36.09 -7.35 -34.56
C ALA A 73 -36.21 -5.86 -34.87
#